data_AF-A0A4Q2YU28-F1
#
_entry.id   AF-A0A4Q2YU28-F1
#
_cell.length_a   1.000
_cell.length_b   1.000
_cell.length_c   1.000
_cell.angle_alpha   90.00
_cell.angle_beta   90.00
_cell.angle_gamma   90.00
#
_symmetry.space_group_name_H-M   'P 1'
#
loop_
_entity.id
_entity.type
_entity.pdbx_description
1 polymer ?
#
loop_
_entity_poly.entity_id
_entity_poly.type
_entity_poly.pdbx_seq_one_letter_code
_entity_poly.pdbx_strand_id
1 'polypeptide(L)' 'MKFTAAIALLLSTTAPAIAQDTIIYRGGPIITMDGDTPQTVEAVVTTGDRIAFAGPEKQA' A
#
# COMPACT_ATOMS: atom_id res chain seq x y z
N MET A 1 -37.21 -4.52 -23.52
CA MET A 1 -36.03 -4.05 -24.26
C MET A 1 -35.48 -2.71 -23.71
N LYS A 2 -35.37 -2.56 -22.38
CA LYS A 2 -34.89 -1.33 -21.71
C LYS A 2 -33.79 -1.57 -20.65
N PHE A 3 -33.48 -2.84 -20.34
CA PHE A 3 -32.47 -3.22 -19.33
C PHE A 3 -31.06 -3.38 -19.89
N THR A 4 -30.90 -3.46 -21.21
CA THR A 4 -29.58 -3.61 -21.86
C THR A 4 -28.75 -2.34 -21.81
N ALA A 5 -29.39 -1.17 -21.75
CA ALA A 5 -28.68 0.12 -21.67
C ALA A 5 -27.99 0.35 -20.31
N ALA A 6 -28.53 -0.19 -19.23
CA ALA A 6 -27.96 -0.03 -17.88
C ALA A 6 -26.66 -0.83 -17.69
N ILE A 7 -26.53 -1.97 -18.36
CA ILE A 7 -25.34 -2.82 -18.28
C ILE A 7 -24.17 -2.18 -19.03
N ALA A 8 -24.41 -1.53 -20.17
CA ALA A 8 -23.35 -0.85 -20.94
C ALA A 8 -22.69 0.32 -20.18
N LEU A 9 -23.44 1.01 -19.30
CA LEU A 9 -22.92 2.14 -18.54
C LEU A 9 -21.97 1.72 -17.39
N LEU A 10 -22.20 0.53 -16.82
CA LEU A 10 -21.37 -0.01 -15.73
C LEU A 10 -19.98 -0.49 -16.18
N LEU A 11 -19.79 -0.81 -17.47
CA LEU A 11 -18.47 -1.19 -18.00
C LEU A 11 -17.56 0.02 -18.32
N SER A 12 -18.06 1.25 -18.20
CA SER A 12 -17.33 2.46 -18.63
C SER A 12 -16.49 3.12 -17.54
N THR A 13 -16.47 2.59 -16.31
CA THR A 13 -15.71 3.17 -15.19
C THR A 13 -14.40 2.44 -14.94
N THR A 14 -13.55 2.32 -15.95
CA THR A 14 -12.13 1.99 -15.72
C THR A 14 -11.40 3.28 -15.35
N ALA A 15 -11.51 3.69 -14.09
CA ALA A 15 -10.66 4.76 -13.59
C ALA A 15 -9.19 4.29 -13.64
N PRO A 16 -8.25 5.10 -14.14
CA PRO A 16 -6.84 4.73 -14.11
C PRO A 16 -6.42 4.57 -12.65
N ALA A 17 -5.82 3.43 -12.33
CA ALA A 17 -5.20 3.24 -11.03
C ALA A 17 -4.06 4.26 -10.90
N ILE A 18 -4.15 5.15 -9.92
CA ILE A 18 -3.07 6.08 -9.60
C ILE A 18 -1.91 5.25 -9.07
N ALA A 19 -0.75 5.34 -9.72
CA ALA A 19 0.46 4.70 -9.24
C ALA A 19 0.85 5.33 -7.91
N GLN A 20 0.90 4.52 -6.86
CA GLN A 20 1.32 4.96 -5.54
C GLN A 20 2.84 4.88 -5.43
N ASP A 21 3.45 5.93 -4.90
CA ASP A 21 4.88 5.95 -4.66
C ASP A 21 5.28 4.85 -3.67
N THR A 22 6.39 4.19 -3.96
CA THR A 22 6.99 3.19 -3.05
C THR A 22 8.29 3.75 -2.49
N ILE A 23 8.37 3.86 -1.16
CA ILE A 23 9.54 4.42 -0.47
C ILE A 23 10.07 3.39 0.53
N ILE A 24 11.39 3.19 0.54
CA ILE A 24 12.10 2.28 1.47
C ILE A 24 12.94 3.11 2.43
N TYR A 25 12.72 2.91 3.73
CA TYR A 25 13.52 3.46 4.82
C TYR A 25 14.46 2.37 5.36
N ARG A 26 15.77 2.65 5.43
CA ARG A 26 16.83 1.73 5.91
C ARG A 26 18.07 2.48 6.39
N GLY A 27 19.04 1.77 6.96
CA GLY A 27 20.34 2.33 7.38
C GLY A 27 20.50 2.56 8.89
N GLY A 28 19.65 1.95 9.71
CA GLY A 28 19.70 2.02 11.17
C GLY A 28 18.47 1.37 11.81
N PRO A 29 18.42 1.23 13.14
CA PRO A 29 17.25 0.69 13.83
C PRO A 29 16.06 1.63 13.69
N ILE A 30 14.92 1.09 13.25
CA ILE A 30 13.65 1.81 13.11
C ILE A 30 12.70 1.28 14.17
N ILE A 31 12.11 2.18 14.95
CA ILE A 31 11.05 1.81 15.90
C ILE A 31 9.70 1.95 15.18
N THR A 32 8.96 0.86 15.11
CA THR A 32 7.58 0.81 14.62
C THR A 32 6.65 0.38 15.74
N MET A 33 5.35 0.62 15.58
CA MET A 33 4.38 0.30 16.61
C MET A 33 3.07 -0.14 15.96
N ASP A 34 2.60 -1.32 16.35
CA ASP A 34 1.24 -1.79 16.06
C ASP A 34 0.49 -1.90 17.39
N GLY A 35 -0.57 -1.11 17.54
CA GLY A 35 -1.23 -0.90 18.83
C GLY A 35 -0.28 -0.31 19.88
N ASP A 36 -0.19 -0.97 21.04
CA ASP A 36 0.56 -0.50 22.20
C ASP A 36 1.96 -1.13 22.34
N THR A 37 2.34 -2.04 21.44
CA THR A 37 3.62 -2.76 21.54
C THR A 37 4.62 -2.22 20.52
N PRO A 38 5.66 -1.47 20.93
CA PRO A 38 6.70 -1.04 20.03
C PRO A 38 7.59 -2.24 19.64
N GLN A 39 8.05 -2.24 18.40
CA GLN A 39 9.01 -3.22 17.88
C GLN A 39 10.10 -2.52 17.07
N THR A 40 11.30 -3.05 17.12
CA THR A 40 12.44 -2.55 16.35
C THR A 40 12.61 -3.39 15.08
N VAL A 41 12.72 -2.72 13.93
CA VAL A 41 12.96 -3.34 12.62
C VAL A 41 14.15 -2.66 11.93
N GLU A 42 14.67 -3.28 10.87
CA GLU A 42 15.82 -2.77 10.12
C GLU A 42 15.40 -1.98 8.87
N ALA A 43 14.23 -2.29 8.32
CA ALA A 43 13.68 -1.61 7.16
C ALA A 43 12.14 -1.51 7.21
N VAL A 44 11.62 -0.44 6.59
CA VAL A 44 10.19 -0.20 6.39
C VAL A 44 9.94 0.20 4.94
N VAL A 45 9.00 -0.48 4.28
CA VAL A 45 8.52 -0.14 2.93
C VAL A 45 7.14 0.48 3.06
N THR A 46 6.95 1.62 2.41
CA THR A 46 5.66 2.31 2.31
C THR A 46 5.17 2.32 0.88
N THR A 47 3.85 2.21 0.69
CA THR A 47 3.18 2.40 -0.59
C THR A 47 2.07 3.42 -0.39
N GLY A 48 2.25 4.62 -0.93
CA GLY A 48 1.46 5.78 -0.53
C GLY A 48 1.55 6.00 0.99
N ASP A 49 0.40 6.10 1.64
CA ASP A 49 0.31 6.49 3.06
C ASP A 49 0.33 5.28 4.02
N ARG A 50 0.64 4.09 3.52
CA ARG A 50 0.57 2.83 4.28
C ARG A 50 1.91 2.12 4.31
N ILE A 51 2.19 1.47 5.43
CA ILE A 51 3.28 0.52 5.54
C ILE A 51 2.86 -0.76 4.81
N ALA A 52 3.66 -1.16 3.82
CA ALA A 52 3.50 -2.41 3.08
C ALA A 52 4.36 -3.54 3.70
N PHE A 53 5.49 -3.19 4.31
CA PHE A 53 6.41 -4.13 4.97
C PHE A 53 7.19 -3.46 6.10
N ALA A 54 7.44 -4.19 7.19
CA ALA A 54 8.34 -3.79 8.27
C ALA A 54 9.08 -5.03 8.77
N GLY A 55 10.41 -5.04 8.74
CA GLY A 55 11.18 -6.24 9.07
C GLY A 55 12.68 -6.15 8.80
N PRO A 56 13.35 -7.31 8.58
CA PRO A 56 14.78 -7.35 8.26
C PRO A 56 15.09 -6.65 6.93
N GLU A 57 16.22 -5.94 6.86
CA GLU A 57 16.58 -5.16 5.66
C GLU A 57 16.73 -6.04 4.42
N LYS A 58 17.21 -7.27 4.60
CA LYS A 58 17.41 -8.24 3.51
C LYS A 58 16.11 -8.75 2.86
N GLN A 59 14.96 -8.49 3.47
CA GLN A 59 13.65 -8.94 2.99
C GLN A 59 12.80 -7.78 2.44
N ALA A 60 13.27 -6.54 2.58
CA ALA A 60 12.59 -5.32 2.19
C ALA A 60 12.78 -4.96 0.71
#